data_AF-A0A9W6C2K9-F1
#
_entry.id   AF-A0A9W6C2K9-F1
#
_cell.length_a   1.000
_cell.length_b   1.000
_cell.length_c   1.000
_cell.angle_alpha   90.00
_cell.angle_beta   90.00
_cell.angle_gamma   90.00
#
_symmetry.space_group_name_H-M   'P 1'
#
loop_
_entity.id
_entity.type
_entity.pdbx_description
1 polymer ?
#
loop_
_entity_poly.entity_id
_entity_poly.type
_entity_poly.pdbx_seq_one_letter_code
_entity_poly.pdbx_strand_id
1 'polypeptide(L)'
;MNTAPGASRSGEDELVTTAQLRALLEEHGWSGRFDRDEHELAEVREVRGELRRVWALERDAMVDAVNAVLDTTELAPHLARHDGKDWHLHASPSDAPLAARLRLETAFALVDVIRADETERLRECGAEDCDGVLLDLSRNRSKRFCSQRCANRTNMTAYRRRQAGDIDDRPDSAAGADRVKESSLVAVVFVAALALGGGTLAAQIASQPDEEVQAAPLPVCTVLDRSELVPRTGALYGVNLDWEDKPLADYADRLGHRPAVSVSFTGFPYDERGHEYLRMAADQVRADGRMLLLTLEPEGGLAEVTDDAVRQLTADLAAINDSGVPVVVRFAHEMNGSWYAWGQQPTAYVEAYRRVADAVHEQAPGSAMMWAPNYGGGYPFAGGQHEAAPGSADFSALDTDGDGALTMADDPYAPYYPGDDAVDWVGMSLYHWGDAHPWGENEIPEPGKFAAQLTGTYDGAGGDDSAVPDFYAEYGERRGKPVGIPETAALYNPAVGGADELAIKRAWWGQVFDESIPHDFPQLKMISWFEWDKHEVEIDGPVDWTTTNSPAIRDAFTVDLPDWLRWGPEESCTPAGS
;
A
#
# COMPACT_ATOMS: atom_id res chain seq x y z
N MET A 1 -22.03 3.71 7.78
CA MET A 1 -22.61 5.04 7.44
C MET A 1 -22.49 5.41 5.96
N ASN A 2 -21.40 5.03 5.27
CA ASN A 2 -21.15 5.39 3.87
C ASN A 2 -21.85 4.50 2.83
N THR A 3 -22.76 3.61 3.23
CA THR A 3 -23.59 2.81 2.31
C THR A 3 -24.82 3.56 1.80
N ALA A 4 -25.06 4.79 2.25
CA ALA A 4 -26.18 5.62 1.80
C ALA A 4 -25.93 6.14 0.37
N PRO A 5 -26.96 6.36 -0.47
CA PRO A 5 -26.80 6.74 -1.88
C PRO A 5 -25.79 7.86 -2.16
N GLY A 6 -25.89 8.97 -1.42
CA GLY A 6 -24.98 10.12 -1.60
C GLY A 6 -23.54 9.89 -1.13
N ALA A 7 -23.28 8.82 -0.38
CA ALA A 7 -21.97 8.47 0.16
C ALA A 7 -21.34 7.23 -0.49
N SER A 8 -22.15 6.45 -1.22
CA SER A 8 -21.80 5.11 -1.65
C SER A 8 -20.93 5.07 -2.90
N ARG A 9 -20.39 3.89 -3.23
CA ARG A 9 -19.59 3.72 -4.45
C ARG A 9 -20.48 3.77 -5.69
N SER A 10 -21.57 3.04 -5.65
CA SER A 10 -22.53 2.92 -6.75
C SER A 10 -23.41 4.16 -6.98
N GLY A 11 -23.50 5.07 -6.01
CA GLY A 11 -24.53 6.13 -6.00
C GLY A 11 -25.92 5.62 -5.60
N GLU A 12 -26.05 4.32 -5.34
CA GLU A 12 -27.26 3.64 -4.89
C GLU A 12 -27.17 3.33 -3.38
N ASP A 13 -28.28 2.93 -2.77
CA ASP A 13 -28.26 2.46 -1.38
C ASP A 13 -27.65 1.05 -1.32
N GLU A 14 -26.45 0.93 -0.76
CA GLU A 14 -25.68 -0.32 -0.65
C GLU A 14 -26.09 -1.17 0.57
N LEU A 15 -27.18 -0.81 1.25
CA LEU A 15 -27.73 -1.56 2.38
C LEU A 15 -29.25 -1.74 2.22
N VAL A 16 -29.66 -2.43 1.15
CA VAL A 16 -31.07 -2.69 0.80
C VAL A 16 -31.46 -4.16 0.90
N THR A 17 -30.51 -5.07 1.15
CA THR A 17 -30.76 -6.50 1.32
C THR A 17 -30.10 -7.04 2.59
N THR A 18 -30.67 -8.12 3.14
CA THR A 18 -30.08 -8.85 4.27
C THR A 18 -28.71 -9.45 3.96
N ALA A 19 -28.43 -9.76 2.68
CA ALA A 19 -27.12 -10.21 2.23
C ALA A 19 -26.07 -9.10 2.32
N GLN A 20 -26.40 -7.88 1.90
CA GLN A 20 -25.53 -6.70 2.05
C GLN A 20 -25.27 -6.38 3.54
N LEU A 21 -26.30 -6.47 4.39
CA LEU A 21 -26.11 -6.29 5.84
C LEU A 21 -25.16 -7.34 6.40
N ARG A 22 -25.32 -8.62 6.01
CA ARG A 22 -24.41 -9.68 6.44
C ARG A 22 -22.97 -9.41 6.03
N ALA A 23 -22.75 -9.09 4.75
CA ALA A 23 -21.42 -8.79 4.23
C ALA A 23 -20.77 -7.64 5.00
N LEU A 24 -21.52 -6.57 5.26
CA LEU A 24 -21.04 -5.42 6.03
C LEU A 24 -20.63 -5.78 7.47
N LEU A 25 -21.42 -6.62 8.14
CA LEU A 25 -21.14 -7.06 9.51
C LEU A 25 -19.93 -8.00 9.56
N GLU A 26 -19.80 -8.90 8.58
CA GLU A 26 -18.66 -9.83 8.46
C GLU A 26 -17.36 -9.07 8.17
N GLU A 27 -17.38 -8.11 7.24
CA GLU A 27 -16.25 -7.23 6.91
C GLU A 27 -15.72 -6.50 8.16
N HIS A 28 -16.61 -6.05 9.04
CA HIS A 28 -16.25 -5.29 10.24
C HIS A 28 -16.15 -6.14 11.52
N GLY A 29 -16.19 -7.48 11.40
CA GLY A 29 -16.03 -8.40 12.52
C GLY A 29 -17.09 -8.24 13.63
N TRP A 30 -18.32 -7.83 13.29
CA TRP A 30 -19.40 -7.73 14.27
C TRP A 30 -19.83 -9.13 14.73
N SER A 31 -19.93 -9.32 16.05
CA SER A 31 -20.36 -10.57 16.68
C SER A 31 -21.68 -10.40 17.47
N GLY A 32 -22.18 -11.48 18.10
CA GLY A 32 -23.44 -11.48 18.87
C GLY A 32 -24.68 -11.94 18.09
N ARG A 33 -25.88 -11.59 18.56
CA ARG A 33 -27.15 -11.94 17.91
C ARG A 33 -27.36 -11.20 16.60
N PHE A 34 -27.67 -11.96 15.55
CA PHE A 34 -28.14 -11.49 14.25
C PHE A 34 -29.40 -12.25 13.85
N ASP A 35 -30.49 -11.52 13.67
CA ASP A 35 -31.79 -12.10 13.31
C ASP A 35 -31.90 -12.38 11.80
N ARG A 36 -31.11 -11.66 10.99
CA ARG A 36 -30.91 -11.86 9.54
C ARG A 36 -32.20 -11.79 8.74
N ASP A 37 -33.13 -10.94 9.17
CA ASP A 37 -34.41 -10.71 8.52
C ASP A 37 -34.55 -9.26 8.06
N GLU A 38 -35.62 -8.99 7.30
CA GLU A 38 -35.93 -7.67 6.76
C GLU A 38 -36.25 -6.64 7.85
N HIS A 39 -36.68 -7.09 9.04
CA HIS A 39 -36.97 -6.21 10.16
C HIS A 39 -35.68 -5.66 10.77
N GLU A 40 -34.70 -6.52 11.04
CA GLU A 40 -33.36 -6.14 11.50
C GLU A 40 -32.69 -5.20 10.48
N LEU A 41 -32.79 -5.50 9.18
CA LEU A 41 -32.29 -4.61 8.13
C LEU A 41 -32.93 -3.22 8.18
N ALA A 42 -34.25 -3.14 8.34
CA ALA A 42 -34.95 -1.86 8.44
C ALA A 42 -34.47 -1.05 9.65
N GLU A 43 -34.35 -1.69 10.82
CA GLU A 43 -33.85 -1.03 12.03
C GLU A 43 -32.39 -0.55 11.88
N VAL A 44 -31.51 -1.35 11.26
CA VAL A 44 -30.12 -0.94 11.01
C VAL A 44 -30.05 0.25 10.04
N ARG A 45 -30.93 0.31 9.04
CA ARG A 45 -31.01 1.48 8.13
C ARG A 45 -31.49 2.74 8.86
N GLU A 46 -32.38 2.61 9.84
CA GLU A 46 -32.76 3.71 10.72
C GLU A 46 -31.57 4.19 11.56
N VAL A 47 -30.84 3.26 12.19
CA VAL A 47 -29.60 3.58 12.94
C VAL A 47 -28.59 4.29 12.05
N ARG A 48 -28.36 3.81 10.82
CA ARG A 48 -27.48 4.48 9.86
C ARG A 48 -27.88 5.95 9.65
N GLY A 49 -29.17 6.22 9.51
CA GLY A 49 -29.68 7.58 9.36
C GLY A 49 -29.51 8.44 10.61
N GLU A 50 -29.72 7.88 11.78
CA GLU A 50 -29.47 8.52 13.08
C GLU A 50 -27.99 8.87 13.25
N LEU A 51 -27.10 7.91 13.06
CA LEU A 51 -25.66 8.11 13.22
C LEU A 51 -25.11 9.17 12.27
N ARG A 52 -25.59 9.19 11.02
CA ARG A 52 -25.20 10.25 10.06
C ARG A 52 -25.64 11.64 10.51
N ARG A 53 -26.81 11.77 11.15
CA ARG A 53 -27.24 13.06 11.73
C ARG A 53 -26.36 13.45 12.91
N VAL A 54 -26.06 12.51 13.80
CA VAL A 54 -25.20 12.75 14.98
C VAL A 54 -23.78 13.14 14.56
N TRP A 55 -23.25 12.52 13.51
CA TRP A 55 -21.90 12.78 13.00
C TRP A 55 -21.68 14.23 12.54
N ALA A 56 -22.74 14.88 12.06
CA ALA A 56 -22.71 16.27 11.59
C ALA A 56 -23.01 17.31 12.69
N LEU A 57 -23.19 16.88 13.94
CA LEU A 57 -23.47 17.79 15.05
C LEU A 57 -22.18 18.41 15.61
N GLU A 58 -22.27 19.67 15.98
CA GLU A 58 -21.28 20.32 16.85
C GLU A 58 -21.22 19.62 18.21
N ARG A 59 -20.07 19.72 18.89
CA ARG A 59 -19.75 18.98 20.13
C ARG A 59 -20.87 19.01 21.17
N ASP A 60 -21.42 20.18 21.50
CA ASP A 60 -22.46 20.31 22.53
C ASP A 60 -23.80 19.69 22.10
N ALA A 61 -24.17 19.81 20.83
CA ALA A 61 -25.37 19.17 20.30
C ALA A 61 -25.19 17.64 20.20
N MET A 62 -23.97 17.17 19.92
CA MET A 62 -23.62 15.75 19.95
C MET A 62 -23.76 15.17 21.36
N VAL A 63 -23.41 15.93 22.41
CA VAL A 63 -23.65 15.53 23.81
C VAL A 63 -25.13 15.28 24.07
N ASP A 64 -26.01 16.20 23.64
CA ASP A 64 -27.46 16.02 23.82
C ASP A 64 -27.98 14.77 23.11
N ALA A 65 -27.50 14.50 21.89
CA ALA A 65 -27.87 13.33 21.12
C ALA A 65 -27.36 12.01 21.76
N VAL A 66 -26.11 11.99 22.24
CA VAL A 66 -25.54 10.84 22.95
C VAL A 66 -26.30 10.58 24.25
N ASN A 67 -26.59 11.62 25.04
CA ASN A 67 -27.37 11.48 26.26
C ASN A 67 -28.78 10.95 26.00
N ALA A 68 -29.43 11.37 24.91
CA ALA A 68 -30.75 10.83 24.55
C ALA A 68 -30.71 9.32 24.27
N VAL A 69 -29.64 8.80 23.67
CA VAL A 69 -29.45 7.34 23.49
C VAL A 69 -29.24 6.65 24.85
N LEU A 70 -28.40 7.23 25.70
CA LEU A 70 -28.09 6.66 27.03
C LEU A 70 -29.30 6.69 27.98
N ASP A 71 -30.16 7.69 27.88
CA ASP A 71 -31.37 7.83 28.70
C ASP A 71 -32.49 6.86 28.29
N THR A 72 -32.50 6.44 27.02
CA THR A 72 -33.57 5.60 26.45
C THR A 72 -33.20 4.13 26.31
N THR A 73 -31.92 3.78 26.49
CA THR A 73 -31.42 2.40 26.34
C THR A 73 -31.11 1.78 27.69
N GLU A 74 -31.54 0.53 27.91
CA GLU A 74 -31.14 -0.22 29.11
C GLU A 74 -29.66 -0.61 29.02
N LEU A 75 -28.85 -0.07 29.93
CA LEU A 75 -27.43 -0.39 30.03
C LEU A 75 -27.24 -1.72 30.78
N ALA A 76 -26.51 -2.66 30.18
CA ALA A 76 -26.06 -3.87 30.86
C ALA A 76 -24.53 -4.04 30.71
N PRO A 77 -23.74 -3.22 31.44
CA PRO A 77 -22.29 -3.27 31.36
C PRO A 77 -21.76 -4.65 31.81
N HIS A 78 -20.95 -5.28 30.99
CA HIS A 78 -20.32 -6.56 31.35
C HIS A 78 -18.97 -6.74 30.64
N LEU A 79 -18.08 -7.52 31.26
CA LEU A 79 -16.82 -7.90 30.65
C LEU A 79 -17.05 -9.02 29.64
N ALA A 80 -16.55 -8.84 28.43
CA ALA A 80 -16.57 -9.80 27.34
C ALA A 80 -15.15 -10.10 26.86
N ARG A 81 -14.99 -11.26 26.21
CA ARG A 81 -13.76 -11.69 25.56
C ARG A 81 -14.11 -12.47 24.31
N HIS A 82 -13.94 -11.85 23.15
CA HIS A 82 -14.23 -12.40 21.82
C HIS A 82 -13.48 -11.62 20.74
N ASP A 83 -13.52 -12.10 19.49
CA ASP A 83 -12.99 -11.45 18.29
C ASP A 83 -11.52 -11.02 18.40
N GLY A 84 -10.69 -11.90 18.98
CA GLY A 84 -9.25 -11.68 19.16
C GLY A 84 -8.87 -10.65 20.22
N LYS A 85 -9.85 -10.02 20.89
CA LYS A 85 -9.63 -9.03 21.94
C LYS A 85 -9.69 -9.68 23.33
N ASP A 86 -8.75 -9.33 24.20
CA ASP A 86 -8.81 -9.71 25.61
C ASP A 86 -9.95 -8.98 26.34
N TRP A 87 -10.11 -9.17 27.65
CA TRP A 87 -11.22 -8.61 28.44
C TRP A 87 -11.52 -7.13 28.14
N HIS A 88 -12.72 -6.87 27.63
CA HIS A 88 -13.21 -5.52 27.33
C HIS A 88 -14.67 -5.36 27.75
N LEU A 89 -15.13 -4.11 27.88
CA LEU A 89 -16.46 -3.78 28.38
C LEU A 89 -17.45 -3.64 27.22
N HIS A 90 -18.55 -4.40 27.24
CA HIS A 90 -19.75 -4.11 26.44
C HIS A 90 -20.80 -3.40 27.28
N ALA A 91 -21.54 -2.48 26.68
CA ALA A 91 -22.62 -1.75 27.34
C ALA A 91 -24.01 -2.41 27.17
N SER A 92 -24.13 -3.41 26.29
CA SER A 92 -25.37 -4.17 26.03
C SER A 92 -25.09 -5.66 25.98
N PRO A 93 -26.04 -6.54 26.35
CA PRO A 93 -25.87 -7.99 26.26
C PRO A 93 -25.64 -8.45 24.81
N SER A 94 -24.87 -9.53 24.62
CA SER A 94 -24.59 -10.07 23.27
C SER A 94 -25.83 -10.62 22.55
N ASP A 95 -26.93 -10.88 23.26
CA ASP A 95 -28.22 -11.32 22.73
C ASP A 95 -29.23 -10.18 22.50
N ALA A 96 -28.83 -8.92 22.73
CA ALA A 96 -29.65 -7.76 22.41
C ALA A 96 -29.81 -7.57 20.88
N PRO A 97 -30.93 -6.97 20.41
CA PRO A 97 -31.14 -6.67 19.00
C PRO A 97 -29.99 -5.84 18.42
N LEU A 98 -29.54 -6.18 17.19
CA LEU A 98 -28.39 -5.55 16.55
C LEU A 98 -28.47 -4.02 16.52
N ALA A 99 -29.63 -3.47 16.17
CA ALA A 99 -29.83 -2.03 16.09
C ALA A 99 -29.64 -1.32 17.45
N ALA A 100 -30.02 -1.97 18.56
CA ALA A 100 -29.79 -1.45 19.90
C ALA A 100 -28.30 -1.46 20.26
N ARG A 101 -27.59 -2.55 19.90
CA ARG A 101 -26.14 -2.68 20.12
C ARG A 101 -25.37 -1.63 19.31
N LEU A 102 -25.69 -1.46 18.02
CA LEU A 102 -25.09 -0.44 17.16
C LEU A 102 -25.24 0.98 17.73
N ARG A 103 -26.46 1.34 18.16
CA ARG A 103 -26.72 2.65 18.79
C ARG A 103 -25.88 2.83 20.04
N LEU A 104 -25.90 1.86 20.93
CA LEU A 104 -25.29 1.99 22.23
C LEU A 104 -23.77 1.98 22.16
N GLU A 105 -23.18 1.05 21.42
CA GLU A 105 -21.73 0.98 21.25
C GLU A 105 -21.18 2.23 20.56
N THR A 106 -21.89 2.75 19.55
CA THR A 106 -21.51 4.03 18.92
C THR A 106 -21.65 5.20 19.88
N ALA A 107 -22.71 5.26 20.70
CA ALA A 107 -22.87 6.31 21.71
C ALA A 107 -21.72 6.30 22.73
N PHE A 108 -21.29 5.13 23.21
CA PHE A 108 -20.14 5.01 24.10
C PHE A 108 -18.83 5.46 23.45
N ALA A 109 -18.60 5.06 22.18
CA ALA A 109 -17.43 5.53 21.43
C ALA A 109 -17.42 7.06 21.26
N LEU A 110 -18.59 7.67 21.03
CA LEU A 110 -18.72 9.12 20.92
C LEU A 110 -18.49 9.84 22.26
N VAL A 111 -18.81 9.22 23.40
CA VAL A 111 -18.47 9.80 24.72
C VAL A 111 -16.95 9.97 24.84
N ASP A 112 -16.14 9.02 24.37
CA ASP A 112 -14.68 9.15 24.37
C ASP A 112 -14.20 10.30 23.49
N VAL A 113 -14.72 10.40 22.26
CA VAL A 113 -14.38 11.50 21.33
C VAL A 113 -14.75 12.87 21.91
N ILE A 114 -15.94 12.98 22.50
CA ILE A 114 -16.42 14.21 23.15
C ILE A 114 -15.55 14.58 24.35
N ARG A 115 -15.18 13.61 25.19
CA ARG A 115 -14.35 13.85 26.39
C ARG A 115 -12.92 14.22 26.03
N ALA A 116 -12.40 13.66 24.95
CA ALA A 116 -11.08 13.98 24.41
C ALA A 116 -11.02 15.34 23.68
N ASP A 117 -12.16 15.98 23.43
CA ASP A 117 -12.26 17.20 22.60
C ASP A 117 -11.75 16.99 21.17
N GLU A 118 -12.07 15.82 20.60
CA GLU A 118 -11.59 15.39 19.28
C GLU A 118 -12.73 15.30 18.25
N THR A 119 -13.87 15.96 18.49
CA THR A 119 -15.03 15.94 17.57
C THR A 119 -14.70 16.52 16.20
N GLU A 120 -13.69 17.38 16.08
CA GLU A 120 -13.19 17.90 14.80
C GLU A 120 -12.62 16.82 13.86
N ARG A 121 -12.34 15.61 14.39
CA ARG A 121 -11.91 14.45 13.59
C ARG A 121 -13.08 13.74 12.91
N LEU A 122 -14.30 13.97 13.36
CA LEU A 122 -15.52 13.47 12.71
C LEU A 122 -15.89 14.48 11.63
N ARG A 123 -15.60 14.14 10.37
CA ARG A 123 -15.74 15.07 9.24
C ARG A 123 -16.65 14.53 8.16
N GLU A 124 -17.19 15.45 7.36
CA GLU A 124 -17.81 15.14 6.07
C GLU A 124 -16.73 15.08 4.98
N CYS A 125 -17.01 14.33 3.92
CA CYS A 125 -16.14 14.21 2.77
C CYS A 125 -16.02 15.55 2.05
N GLY A 126 -14.79 15.96 1.74
CA GLY A 126 -14.52 17.22 1.05
C GLY A 126 -14.76 17.20 -0.47
N ALA A 127 -15.34 16.13 -1.03
CA ALA A 127 -15.69 16.07 -2.45
C ALA A 127 -17.06 16.72 -2.71
N GLU A 128 -17.18 17.54 -3.77
CA GLU A 128 -18.38 18.34 -4.08
C GLU A 128 -19.67 17.51 -4.24
N ASP A 129 -19.55 16.23 -4.61
CA ASP A 129 -20.62 15.28 -4.91
C ASP A 129 -20.53 14.02 -4.02
N CYS A 130 -20.19 14.18 -2.74
CA CYS A 130 -20.16 13.07 -1.79
C CYS A 130 -20.66 13.49 -0.40
N ASP A 131 -21.72 12.82 0.05
CA ASP A 131 -22.25 12.92 1.42
C ASP A 131 -21.54 11.94 2.36
N GLY A 132 -20.37 11.42 1.98
CA GLY A 132 -19.59 10.51 2.80
C GLY A 132 -19.14 11.16 4.10
N VAL A 133 -18.98 10.35 5.15
CA VAL A 133 -18.34 10.78 6.40
C VAL A 133 -17.00 10.08 6.57
N LEU A 134 -16.07 10.72 7.28
CA LEU A 134 -14.74 10.20 7.55
C LEU A 134 -14.34 10.47 9.00
N LEU A 135 -13.56 9.53 9.55
CA LEU A 135 -12.84 9.71 10.80
C LEU A 135 -11.38 10.04 10.45
N ASP A 136 -10.91 11.21 10.89
CA ASP A 136 -9.57 11.69 10.64
C ASP A 136 -8.60 11.21 11.74
N LEU A 137 -7.93 10.10 11.48
CA LEU A 137 -6.89 9.54 12.36
C LEU A 137 -5.50 10.09 12.07
N SER A 138 -5.35 11.02 11.14
CA SER A 138 -4.04 11.62 10.83
C SER A 138 -3.55 12.48 12.01
N ARG A 139 -2.22 12.53 12.20
CA ARG A 139 -1.61 13.28 13.29
C ARG A 139 -1.93 14.78 13.22
N ASN A 140 -2.03 15.33 12.01
CA ASN A 140 -2.22 16.76 11.70
C ASN A 140 -3.66 17.12 11.30
N ARG A 141 -4.64 16.23 11.45
CA ARG A 141 -6.04 16.45 11.05
C ARG A 141 -6.20 16.84 9.56
N SER A 142 -5.43 16.18 8.70
CA SER A 142 -5.35 16.44 7.26
C SER A 142 -6.26 15.57 6.40
N LYS A 143 -6.88 14.49 6.94
CA LYS A 143 -7.74 13.62 6.14
C LYS A 143 -8.98 14.41 5.70
N ARG A 144 -9.18 14.47 4.38
CA ARG A 144 -10.20 15.34 3.77
C ARG A 144 -11.27 14.58 2.99
N PHE A 145 -11.02 13.34 2.60
CA PHE A 145 -11.93 12.55 1.77
C PHE A 145 -12.25 11.20 2.43
N CYS A 146 -13.45 10.68 2.19
CA CYS A 146 -13.90 9.42 2.78
C CYS A 146 -13.26 8.18 2.12
N SER A 147 -12.63 8.34 0.96
CA SER A 147 -11.96 7.28 0.20
C SER A 147 -10.95 7.86 -0.79
N GLN A 148 -9.96 7.07 -1.20
CA GLN A 148 -9.02 7.44 -2.25
C GLN A 148 -9.71 7.79 -3.58
N ARG A 149 -10.82 7.10 -3.90
CA ARG A 149 -11.67 7.46 -5.03
C ARG A 149 -12.13 8.91 -5.00
N CYS A 150 -12.59 9.39 -3.84
CA CYS A 150 -13.04 10.78 -3.70
C CYS A 150 -11.86 11.76 -3.81
N ALA A 151 -10.69 11.40 -3.26
CA ALA A 151 -9.47 12.18 -3.41
C ALA A 151 -9.05 12.31 -4.88
N ASN A 152 -8.95 11.19 -5.60
CA ASN A 152 -8.57 11.13 -7.01
C ASN A 152 -9.58 11.86 -7.90
N ARG A 153 -10.88 11.71 -7.66
CA ARG A 153 -11.94 12.42 -8.39
C ARG A 153 -11.85 13.93 -8.22
N THR A 154 -11.61 14.42 -7.00
CA THR A 154 -11.45 15.85 -6.73
C THR A 154 -10.17 16.38 -7.39
N ASN A 155 -9.06 15.63 -7.33
CA ASN A 155 -7.81 15.99 -8.00
C ASN A 155 -7.97 16.05 -9.53
N MET A 156 -8.63 15.05 -10.14
CA MET A 156 -8.93 15.04 -11.58
C MET A 156 -9.83 16.20 -11.99
N THR A 157 -10.85 16.54 -11.20
CA THR A 157 -11.71 17.70 -11.47
C THR A 157 -10.91 19.00 -11.40
N ALA A 158 -10.05 19.15 -10.39
CA ALA A 158 -9.17 20.31 -10.26
C ALA A 158 -8.16 20.40 -11.43
N TYR A 159 -7.60 19.28 -11.86
CA TYR A 159 -6.70 19.20 -13.01
C TYR A 159 -7.41 19.60 -14.33
N ARG A 160 -8.62 19.09 -14.58
CA ARG A 160 -9.43 19.45 -15.76
C ARG A 160 -9.81 20.94 -15.76
N ARG A 161 -10.14 21.52 -14.60
CA ARG A 161 -10.39 22.97 -14.45
C ARG A 161 -9.13 23.79 -14.78
N ARG A 162 -7.93 23.32 -14.40
CA ARG A 162 -6.64 23.94 -14.74
C ARG A 162 -6.31 23.83 -16.24
N GLN A 163 -6.57 22.69 -16.88
CA GLN A 163 -6.39 22.51 -18.33
C GLN A 163 -7.38 23.31 -19.19
N ALA A 164 -8.60 23.55 -18.69
CA ALA A 164 -9.64 24.28 -19.41
C ALA A 164 -9.44 25.81 -19.44
N GLY A 165 -8.39 26.34 -18.81
CA GLY A 165 -7.97 27.74 -18.97
C GLY A 165 -8.75 28.78 -18.17
N ASP A 166 -9.39 28.42 -17.06
CA ASP A 166 -9.90 29.42 -16.10
C ASP A 166 -8.72 29.97 -15.25
N ILE A 167 -8.12 31.05 -15.76
CA ILE A 167 -7.25 31.93 -14.99
C ILE A 167 -8.14 32.95 -14.28
N ASP A 168 -8.62 32.63 -13.08
CA ASP A 168 -8.86 33.60 -12.01
C ASP A 168 -9.03 32.87 -10.67
N ASP A 169 -8.01 32.87 -9.81
CA ASP A 169 -8.04 33.60 -8.53
C ASP A 169 -6.78 33.26 -7.71
N ARG A 170 -6.16 34.27 -7.11
CA ARG A 170 -5.08 34.10 -6.11
C ARG A 170 -5.74 33.92 -4.74
N PRO A 171 -5.27 33.01 -3.87
CA PRO A 171 -5.64 33.10 -2.47
C PRO A 171 -4.82 34.20 -1.78
N ASP A 172 -5.54 35.15 -1.19
CA ASP A 172 -5.03 36.13 -0.25
C ASP A 172 -4.32 35.43 0.92
N SER A 173 -3.13 35.94 1.25
CA SER A 173 -2.35 35.56 2.42
C SER A 173 -2.48 36.65 3.49
N ALA A 174 -3.12 36.33 4.60
CA ALA A 174 -3.07 37.02 5.90
C ALA A 174 -3.99 36.22 6.85
N ALA A 175 -3.69 35.92 8.11
CA ALA A 175 -2.62 36.27 9.02
C ALA A 175 -2.73 35.31 10.23
N GLY A 176 -1.66 35.15 11.01
CA GLY A 176 -1.77 34.50 12.32
C GLY A 176 -0.50 33.83 12.82
N ALA A 177 0.60 34.57 12.88
CA ALA A 177 1.71 34.18 13.72
C ALA A 177 1.32 34.44 15.19
N ASP A 178 1.35 33.40 16.01
CA ASP A 178 1.67 33.56 17.43
C ASP A 178 2.47 32.36 17.94
N ARG A 179 3.57 32.69 18.63
CA ARG A 179 4.48 31.78 19.31
C ARG A 179 3.78 31.16 20.53
N VAL A 180 4.19 29.96 20.96
CA VAL A 180 4.93 29.71 22.22
C VAL A 180 4.85 28.22 22.66
N LYS A 181 6.05 27.70 23.00
CA LYS A 181 6.46 26.60 23.92
C LYS A 181 6.29 25.12 23.54
N GLU A 182 7.47 24.51 23.38
CA GLU A 182 7.83 23.16 23.82
C GLU A 182 7.07 22.71 25.07
N SER A 183 6.47 21.53 24.99
CA SER A 183 6.42 20.53 26.06
C SER A 183 6.04 19.19 25.43
N SER A 184 6.97 18.26 25.53
CA SER A 184 6.85 16.85 25.15
C SER A 184 5.62 16.22 25.79
N LEU A 185 4.76 15.56 25.00
CA LEU A 185 3.98 14.41 25.47
C LEU A 185 3.53 13.57 24.26
N VAL A 186 4.03 12.35 24.21
CA VAL A 186 3.53 11.27 23.36
C VAL A 186 2.08 11.00 23.76
N ALA A 187 1.16 11.05 22.80
CA ALA A 187 -0.20 10.52 22.96
C ALA A 187 -0.47 9.55 21.81
N VAL A 188 -0.26 8.26 22.11
CA VAL A 188 -0.87 7.15 21.38
C VAL A 188 -2.37 7.26 21.61
N VAL A 189 -3.16 7.47 20.56
CA VAL A 189 -4.62 7.33 20.64
C VAL A 189 -4.93 5.84 20.62
N PHE A 190 -4.90 5.22 21.79
CA PHE A 190 -5.66 4.01 22.06
C PHE A 190 -7.14 4.42 22.14
N VAL A 191 -7.99 3.81 21.32
CA VAL A 191 -9.43 3.74 21.62
C VAL A 191 -9.58 2.78 22.80
N ALA A 192 -9.41 3.30 24.01
CA ALA A 192 -9.72 2.62 25.25
C ALA A 192 -11.09 3.11 25.74
N ALA A 193 -12.05 2.20 25.77
CA ALA A 193 -13.39 2.41 26.28
C ALA A 193 -13.40 2.90 27.74
N LEU A 194 -14.30 3.84 28.02
CA LEU A 194 -14.46 4.59 29.27
C LEU A 194 -14.47 3.79 30.57
N ALA A 195 -13.55 4.16 31.46
CA ALA A 195 -13.79 4.16 32.89
C ALA A 195 -14.36 5.53 33.33
N LEU A 196 -15.50 5.54 34.02
CA LEU A 196 -15.91 6.64 34.90
C LEU A 196 -16.49 6.09 36.21
N GLY A 197 -15.84 6.49 37.30
CA GLY A 197 -16.25 6.18 38.67
C GLY A 197 -15.14 6.40 39.69
N GLY A 198 -14.53 7.59 39.68
CA GLY A 198 -13.56 8.01 40.69
C GLY A 198 -14.16 7.98 42.09
N GLY A 199 -13.41 7.44 43.05
CA GLY A 199 -13.81 7.50 44.45
C GLY A 199 -13.26 6.42 45.38
N THR A 200 -12.45 5.45 44.93
CA THR A 200 -11.84 4.47 45.86
C THR A 200 -10.48 3.92 45.45
N LEU A 201 -10.01 4.10 44.20
CA LEU A 201 -8.74 3.50 43.75
C LEU A 201 -7.48 4.21 44.28
N ALA A 202 -7.58 5.46 44.74
CA ALA A 202 -6.46 6.20 45.32
C ALA A 202 -5.95 5.62 46.65
N ALA A 203 -6.71 4.73 47.29
CA ALA A 203 -6.35 4.12 48.58
C ALA A 203 -5.77 2.70 48.47
N GLN A 204 -5.86 2.04 47.30
CA GLN A 204 -5.35 0.68 47.10
C GLN A 204 -3.99 0.61 46.38
N ILE A 205 -3.53 1.73 45.79
CA ILE A 205 -2.19 1.84 45.18
C ILE A 205 -1.08 1.98 46.26
N ALA A 206 -1.44 2.24 47.52
CA ALA A 206 -0.46 2.50 48.58
C ALA A 206 0.07 1.25 49.33
N SER A 207 -0.21 0.02 48.90
CA SER A 207 0.25 -1.16 49.65
C SER A 207 0.55 -2.43 48.84
N GLN A 208 0.89 -2.34 47.56
CA GLN A 208 1.50 -3.46 46.85
C GLN A 208 2.97 -3.13 46.57
N PRO A 209 3.93 -4.01 46.91
CA PRO A 209 5.30 -3.82 46.47
C PRO A 209 5.32 -4.05 44.96
N ASP A 210 5.69 -3.02 44.20
CA ASP A 210 5.88 -3.09 42.76
C ASP A 210 6.93 -4.16 42.41
N GLU A 211 6.51 -5.26 41.78
CA GLU A 211 7.35 -5.92 40.79
C GLU A 211 6.95 -5.34 39.43
N GLU A 212 7.53 -4.19 39.09
CA GLU A 212 7.61 -3.73 37.70
C GLU A 212 8.34 -4.82 36.89
N VAL A 213 7.59 -5.59 36.09
CA VAL A 213 8.20 -6.27 34.94
C VAL A 213 8.48 -5.18 33.92
N GLN A 214 9.64 -4.54 34.09
CA GLN A 214 10.18 -3.58 33.14
C GLN A 214 10.42 -4.33 31.82
N ALA A 215 9.56 -4.11 30.83
CA ALA A 215 9.79 -4.64 29.48
C ALA A 215 11.19 -4.21 29.04
N ALA A 216 12.00 -5.16 28.57
CA ALA A 216 13.34 -4.86 28.12
C ALA A 216 13.29 -3.77 27.02
N PRO A 217 14.15 -2.75 27.08
CA PRO A 217 14.19 -1.74 26.03
C PRO A 217 14.48 -2.42 24.68
N LEU A 218 13.74 -2.04 23.64
CA LEU A 218 13.94 -2.56 22.29
C LEU A 218 15.40 -2.34 21.85
N PRO A 219 15.97 -3.27 21.06
CA PRO A 219 17.31 -3.09 20.50
C PRO A 219 17.36 -1.84 19.61
N VAL A 220 18.56 -1.28 19.46
CA VAL A 220 18.79 -0.16 18.53
C VAL A 220 18.94 -0.71 17.11
N CYS A 221 18.30 -0.08 16.13
CA CYS A 221 18.39 -0.47 14.73
C CYS A 221 19.82 -0.32 14.23
N THR A 222 20.28 -1.30 13.44
CA THR A 222 21.60 -1.23 12.82
C THR A 222 21.48 -0.52 11.47
N VAL A 223 22.24 0.56 11.29
CA VAL A 223 22.39 1.19 9.97
C VAL A 223 23.23 0.25 9.11
N LEU A 224 22.64 -0.27 8.04
CA LEU A 224 23.31 -1.16 7.09
C LEU A 224 23.96 -0.34 5.96
N ASP A 225 25.14 -0.78 5.51
CA ASP A 225 25.71 -0.30 4.25
C ASP A 225 24.97 -0.92 3.07
N ARG A 226 24.85 -0.18 1.95
CA ARG A 226 24.14 -0.68 0.76
C ARG A 226 24.68 -2.02 0.23
N SER A 227 25.97 -2.31 0.43
CA SER A 227 26.58 -3.60 0.04
C SER A 227 26.12 -4.79 0.88
N GLU A 228 25.51 -4.54 2.05
CA GLU A 228 24.99 -5.57 2.96
C GLU A 228 23.49 -5.86 2.76
N LEU A 229 22.84 -5.17 1.82
CA LEU A 229 21.41 -5.35 1.53
C LEU A 229 21.12 -6.67 0.79
N VAL A 230 22.13 -7.27 0.17
CA VAL A 230 21.99 -8.53 -0.57
C VAL A 230 22.13 -9.72 0.38
N PRO A 231 21.13 -10.61 0.51
CA PRO A 231 21.28 -11.82 1.31
C PRO A 231 22.32 -12.76 0.70
N ARG A 232 23.16 -13.37 1.55
CA ARG A 232 24.18 -14.33 1.11
C ARG A 232 23.56 -15.59 0.49
N THR A 233 22.41 -16.01 0.99
CA THR A 233 21.67 -17.21 0.54
C THR A 233 20.16 -16.94 0.56
N GLY A 234 19.46 -17.55 -0.40
CA GLY A 234 18.03 -17.30 -0.61
C GLY A 234 17.75 -15.92 -1.18
N ALA A 235 16.47 -15.53 -1.16
CA ALA A 235 15.99 -14.21 -1.54
C ALA A 235 15.20 -13.58 -0.40
N LEU A 236 15.18 -12.25 -0.35
CA LEU A 236 14.29 -11.49 0.51
C LEU A 236 12.85 -11.63 0.01
N TYR A 237 11.93 -12.01 0.88
CA TYR A 237 10.51 -11.91 0.58
C TYR A 237 10.06 -10.47 0.77
N GLY A 238 9.37 -9.93 -0.23
CA GLY A 238 8.79 -8.61 -0.19
C GLY A 238 7.30 -8.58 -0.44
N VAL A 239 6.68 -7.44 -0.10
CA VAL A 239 5.28 -7.17 -0.42
C VAL A 239 5.11 -5.74 -0.92
N ASN A 240 4.32 -5.59 -1.98
CA ASN A 240 3.76 -4.31 -2.41
C ASN A 240 2.31 -4.25 -1.92
N LEU A 241 2.08 -3.44 -0.88
CA LEU A 241 0.82 -3.37 -0.14
C LEU A 241 0.18 -2.00 -0.36
N ASP A 242 -1.15 -1.92 -0.31
CA ASP A 242 -1.84 -0.65 -0.11
C ASP A 242 -1.70 -0.19 1.35
N TRP A 243 -0.70 0.64 1.61
CA TRP A 243 -0.32 1.09 2.95
C TRP A 243 -1.35 1.98 3.65
N GLU A 244 -2.22 2.64 2.89
CA GLU A 244 -3.22 3.53 3.47
C GLU A 244 -4.44 2.76 3.98
N ASP A 245 -4.76 1.65 3.30
CA ASP A 245 -5.90 0.80 3.64
C ASP A 245 -5.49 -0.43 4.48
N LYS A 246 -4.25 -0.91 4.36
CA LYS A 246 -3.72 -2.09 5.07
C LYS A 246 -2.36 -1.76 5.71
N PRO A 247 -2.29 -1.63 7.05
CA PRO A 247 -1.01 -1.51 7.75
C PRO A 247 -0.10 -2.71 7.53
N LEU A 248 1.22 -2.50 7.50
CA LEU A 248 2.20 -3.58 7.34
C LEU A 248 2.12 -4.62 8.49
N ALA A 249 1.87 -4.17 9.72
CA ALA A 249 1.69 -5.03 10.89
C ALA A 249 0.53 -6.03 10.67
N ASP A 250 -0.62 -5.56 10.18
CA ASP A 250 -1.78 -6.41 9.95
C ASP A 250 -1.51 -7.44 8.84
N TYR A 251 -0.75 -7.07 7.81
CA TYR A 251 -0.30 -8.02 6.79
C TYR A 251 0.63 -9.09 7.39
N ALA A 252 1.61 -8.66 8.20
CA ALA A 252 2.55 -9.58 8.85
C ALA A 252 1.83 -10.55 9.79
N ASP A 253 0.85 -10.08 10.56
CA ASP A 253 0.03 -10.90 11.45
C ASP A 253 -0.82 -11.92 10.67
N ARG A 254 -1.39 -11.51 9.53
CA ARG A 254 -2.14 -12.43 8.64
C ARG A 254 -1.24 -13.50 8.04
N LEU A 255 -0.07 -13.10 7.52
CA LEU A 255 0.88 -14.02 6.89
C LEU A 255 1.59 -14.92 7.90
N GLY A 256 1.71 -14.49 9.16
CA GLY A 256 2.54 -15.14 10.18
C GLY A 256 4.03 -14.84 10.03
N HIS A 257 4.41 -13.97 9.10
CA HIS A 257 5.78 -13.56 8.84
C HIS A 257 5.86 -12.06 8.55
N ARG A 258 6.90 -11.41 9.07
CA ARG A 258 7.24 -10.02 8.73
C ARG A 258 7.96 -9.99 7.38
N PRO A 259 7.50 -9.23 6.37
CA PRO A 259 8.21 -9.10 5.10
C PRO A 259 9.62 -8.53 5.30
N ALA A 260 10.61 -9.03 4.55
CA ALA A 260 11.94 -8.44 4.55
C ALA A 260 11.98 -7.15 3.73
N VAL A 261 11.18 -7.06 2.68
CA VAL A 261 11.07 -5.88 1.83
C VAL A 261 9.63 -5.39 1.84
N SER A 262 9.45 -4.09 1.92
CA SER A 262 8.13 -3.51 1.71
C SER A 262 8.25 -2.44 0.64
N VAL A 263 7.39 -2.51 -0.38
CA VAL A 263 7.43 -1.64 -1.55
C VAL A 263 6.53 -0.43 -1.32
N SER A 264 7.03 0.76 -1.56
CA SER A 264 6.26 2.00 -1.49
C SER A 264 6.43 2.80 -2.79
N PHE A 265 5.38 3.50 -3.22
CA PHE A 265 5.37 4.34 -4.42
C PHE A 265 5.26 5.79 -3.98
N THR A 266 6.02 6.66 -4.63
CA THR A 266 6.00 8.09 -4.34
C THR A 266 6.30 8.86 -5.62
N GLY A 267 5.43 9.81 -5.96
CA GLY A 267 5.68 10.75 -7.04
C GLY A 267 6.99 11.52 -6.81
N PHE A 268 7.69 11.88 -7.88
CA PHE A 268 9.01 12.50 -7.77
C PHE A 268 9.25 13.58 -8.85
N PRO A 269 9.53 14.83 -8.50
CA PRO A 269 9.70 15.37 -7.15
C PRO A 269 8.42 15.30 -6.31
N TYR A 270 8.55 15.19 -5.00
CA TYR A 270 7.41 15.20 -4.07
C TYR A 270 7.32 16.50 -3.29
N ASP A 271 6.08 16.87 -2.94
CA ASP A 271 5.78 17.95 -2.03
C ASP A 271 5.90 17.49 -0.55
N GLU A 272 5.52 18.37 0.39
CA GLU A 272 5.52 18.08 1.82
C GLU A 272 4.67 16.85 2.18
N ARG A 273 3.62 16.56 1.40
CA ARG A 273 2.78 15.38 1.64
C ARG A 273 3.48 14.09 1.24
N GLY A 274 4.11 14.07 0.05
CA GLY A 274 4.93 12.92 -0.35
C GLY A 274 6.10 12.67 0.60
N HIS A 275 6.66 13.75 1.17
CA HIS A 275 7.65 13.65 2.25
C HIS A 275 7.09 12.98 3.51
N GLU A 276 5.90 13.39 3.98
CA GLU A 276 5.24 12.75 5.12
C GLU A 276 4.94 11.27 4.86
N TYR A 277 4.45 10.92 3.67
CA TYR A 277 4.19 9.54 3.29
C TYR A 277 5.44 8.67 3.29
N LEU A 278 6.55 9.16 2.73
CA LEU A 278 7.82 8.46 2.74
C LEU A 278 8.29 8.18 4.18
N ARG A 279 8.15 9.16 5.09
CA ARG A 279 8.48 8.97 6.52
C ARG A 279 7.58 7.94 7.19
N MET A 280 6.27 7.96 6.91
CA MET A 280 5.33 6.97 7.44
C MET A 280 5.64 5.56 6.96
N ALA A 281 6.00 5.39 5.69
CA ALA A 281 6.43 4.11 5.15
C ALA A 281 7.71 3.62 5.85
N ALA A 282 8.72 4.49 6.00
CA ALA A 282 9.94 4.16 6.74
C ALA A 282 9.66 3.78 8.20
N ASP A 283 8.76 4.47 8.89
CA ASP A 283 8.40 4.16 10.27
C ASP A 283 7.74 2.78 10.41
N GLN A 284 6.86 2.41 9.47
CA GLN A 284 6.26 1.06 9.43
C GLN A 284 7.31 -0.02 9.12
N VAL A 285 8.19 0.22 8.14
CA VAL A 285 9.29 -0.71 7.84
C VAL A 285 10.22 -0.89 9.03
N ARG A 286 10.52 0.16 9.78
CA ARG A 286 11.33 0.08 11.01
C ARG A 286 10.67 -0.76 12.09
N ALA A 287 9.35 -0.69 12.20
CA ALA A 287 8.59 -1.42 13.21
C ALA A 287 8.41 -2.90 12.84
N ASP A 288 8.04 -3.18 11.59
CA ASP A 288 7.47 -4.46 11.18
C ASP A 288 8.13 -5.07 9.93
N GLY A 289 9.17 -4.43 9.40
CA GLY A 289 9.91 -4.89 8.23
C GLY A 289 11.42 -4.81 8.41
N ARG A 290 12.16 -4.90 7.30
CA ARG A 290 13.62 -4.77 7.29
C ARG A 290 14.13 -3.71 6.33
N MET A 291 13.53 -3.59 5.15
CA MET A 291 14.04 -2.77 4.06
C MET A 291 12.90 -2.14 3.28
N LEU A 292 13.06 -0.88 2.90
CA LEU A 292 12.11 -0.18 2.03
C LEU A 292 12.57 -0.31 0.58
N LEU A 293 11.71 -0.81 -0.31
CA LEU A 293 11.88 -0.62 -1.76
C LEU A 293 11.06 0.61 -2.17
N LEU A 294 11.73 1.74 -2.35
CA LEU A 294 11.10 3.02 -2.70
C LEU A 294 11.06 3.18 -4.22
N THR A 295 9.86 3.11 -4.80
CA THR A 295 9.62 3.41 -6.21
C THR A 295 9.35 4.90 -6.38
N LEU A 296 10.19 5.57 -7.17
CA LEU A 296 10.07 7.00 -7.47
C LEU A 296 9.50 7.21 -8.87
N GLU A 297 8.41 7.95 -8.97
CA GLU A 297 7.64 8.11 -10.20
C GLU A 297 7.68 9.56 -10.69
N PRO A 298 8.47 9.89 -11.73
CA PRO A 298 8.48 11.23 -12.29
C PRO A 298 7.27 11.51 -13.18
N GLU A 299 6.10 11.62 -12.56
CA GLU A 299 4.80 11.81 -13.22
C GLU A 299 4.77 13.05 -14.14
N GLY A 300 5.48 14.12 -13.78
CA GLY A 300 5.65 15.31 -14.63
C GLY A 300 6.73 15.18 -15.72
N GLY A 301 7.40 14.02 -15.80
CA GLY A 301 8.44 13.68 -16.76
C GLY A 301 9.86 13.86 -16.23
N LEU A 302 10.82 13.32 -16.98
CA LEU A 302 12.24 13.27 -16.58
C LEU A 302 12.90 14.65 -16.42
N ALA A 303 12.33 15.70 -17.02
CA ALA A 303 12.84 17.06 -16.90
C ALA A 303 12.65 17.65 -15.48
N GLU A 304 11.72 17.10 -14.68
CA GLU A 304 11.49 17.55 -13.30
C GLU A 304 12.52 16.99 -12.31
N VAL A 305 13.36 16.05 -12.75
CA VAL A 305 14.46 15.44 -11.99
C VAL A 305 15.65 16.41 -11.93
N THR A 306 15.42 17.50 -11.21
CA THR A 306 16.38 18.59 -11.00
C THR A 306 17.33 18.28 -9.85
N ASP A 307 18.48 18.96 -9.81
CA ASP A 307 19.43 18.84 -8.70
C ASP A 307 18.79 19.19 -7.34
N ASP A 308 17.78 20.06 -7.32
CA ASP A 308 17.08 20.47 -6.10
C ASP A 308 16.20 19.32 -5.57
N ALA A 309 15.44 18.68 -6.45
CA ALA A 309 14.66 17.50 -6.12
C ALA A 309 15.54 16.33 -5.67
N VAL A 310 16.68 16.12 -6.34
CA VAL A 310 17.63 15.07 -5.96
C VAL A 310 18.27 15.34 -4.60
N ARG A 311 18.61 16.60 -4.27
CA ARG A 311 19.12 16.97 -2.94
C ARG A 311 18.08 16.78 -1.83
N GLN A 312 16.80 17.03 -2.11
CA GLN A 312 15.72 16.73 -1.16
C GLN A 312 15.62 15.22 -0.91
N LEU A 313 15.61 14.43 -1.99
CA LEU A 313 15.58 12.96 -1.91
C LEU A 313 16.73 12.41 -1.06
N THR A 314 17.97 12.80 -1.35
CA THR A 314 19.13 12.24 -0.63
C THR A 314 19.17 12.65 0.84
N ALA A 315 18.73 13.86 1.18
CA ALA A 315 18.60 14.28 2.58
C ALA A 315 17.57 13.42 3.34
N ASP A 316 16.46 13.10 2.69
CA ASP A 316 15.42 12.24 3.28
C ASP A 316 15.88 10.79 3.40
N LEU A 317 16.52 10.24 2.37
CA LEU A 317 17.09 8.89 2.40
C LEU A 317 18.16 8.76 3.48
N ALA A 318 19.04 9.75 3.65
CA ALA A 318 20.03 9.75 4.72
C ALA A 318 19.37 9.74 6.11
N ALA A 319 18.33 10.56 6.33
CA ALA A 319 17.59 10.56 7.58
C ALA A 319 16.88 9.22 7.86
N ILE A 320 16.35 8.58 6.82
CA ILE A 320 15.74 7.24 6.91
C ILE A 320 16.79 6.18 7.24
N ASN A 321 17.96 6.23 6.58
CA ASN A 321 19.07 5.34 6.87
C ASN A 321 19.56 5.49 8.31
N ASP A 322 19.69 6.73 8.81
CA ASP A 322 20.07 7.02 10.20
C ASP A 322 19.04 6.51 11.23
N SER A 323 17.77 6.40 10.84
CA SER A 323 16.73 5.77 11.66
C SER A 323 16.85 4.23 11.72
N GLY A 324 17.73 3.65 10.91
CA GLY A 324 17.99 2.21 10.81
C GLY A 324 17.21 1.49 9.71
N VAL A 325 16.63 2.23 8.76
CA VAL A 325 15.91 1.66 7.61
C VAL A 325 16.77 1.79 6.35
N PRO A 326 17.29 0.67 5.82
CA PRO A 326 17.92 0.68 4.50
C PRO A 326 16.87 0.83 3.40
N VAL A 327 17.27 1.50 2.31
CA VAL A 327 16.38 1.77 1.18
C VAL A 327 16.98 1.24 -0.11
N VAL A 328 16.16 0.59 -0.94
CA VAL A 328 16.48 0.36 -2.34
C VAL A 328 15.61 1.30 -3.16
N VAL A 329 16.22 2.20 -3.91
CA VAL A 329 15.54 3.20 -4.74
C VAL A 329 15.34 2.63 -6.14
N ARG A 330 14.08 2.38 -6.50
CA ARG A 330 13.65 1.97 -7.83
C ARG A 330 13.15 3.21 -8.59
N PHE A 331 14.05 3.88 -9.29
CA PHE A 331 13.75 5.14 -9.95
C PHE A 331 13.16 4.93 -11.36
N ALA A 332 12.00 5.55 -11.63
CA ALA A 332 11.36 5.59 -12.94
C ALA A 332 11.24 4.18 -13.58
N HIS A 333 10.65 3.25 -12.83
CA HIS A 333 10.46 1.86 -13.24
C HIS A 333 9.73 1.71 -14.58
N GLU A 334 9.91 0.57 -15.24
CA GLU A 334 9.17 0.20 -16.47
C GLU A 334 9.28 1.21 -17.62
N MET A 335 10.42 1.91 -17.66
CA MET A 335 10.77 2.90 -18.68
C MET A 335 10.75 2.38 -20.12
N ASN A 336 10.83 1.07 -20.32
CA ASN A 336 10.72 0.43 -21.64
C ASN A 336 9.27 0.36 -22.16
N GLY A 337 8.27 0.59 -21.30
CA GLY A 337 6.87 0.76 -21.68
C GLY A 337 6.56 2.16 -22.25
N SER A 338 5.39 2.29 -22.88
CA SER A 338 4.91 3.53 -23.53
C SER A 338 3.79 4.25 -22.75
N TRP A 339 3.49 3.81 -21.53
CA TRP A 339 2.36 4.28 -20.72
C TRP A 339 2.72 5.38 -19.70
N TYR A 340 3.97 5.46 -19.25
CA TYR A 340 4.42 6.48 -18.29
C TYR A 340 5.11 7.67 -18.95
N ALA A 341 5.07 8.83 -18.29
CA ALA A 341 5.68 10.08 -18.76
C ALA A 341 7.20 10.02 -18.99
N TRP A 342 7.87 9.03 -18.39
CA TRP A 342 9.28 8.73 -18.55
C TRP A 342 9.58 7.56 -19.50
N GLY A 343 8.54 6.94 -20.07
CA GLY A 343 8.64 5.81 -20.97
C GLY A 343 9.19 6.19 -22.35
N GLN A 344 9.81 5.23 -23.03
CA GLN A 344 10.33 5.36 -24.41
C GLN A 344 11.26 6.56 -24.68
N GLN A 345 12.01 6.97 -23.65
CA GLN A 345 12.95 8.09 -23.68
C GLN A 345 14.34 7.67 -23.15
N PRO A 346 15.03 6.67 -23.75
CA PRO A 346 16.24 6.06 -23.19
C PRO A 346 17.36 7.07 -22.91
N THR A 347 17.55 8.08 -23.76
CA THR A 347 18.63 9.05 -23.58
C THR A 347 18.41 9.91 -22.32
N ALA A 348 17.21 10.50 -22.19
CA ALA A 348 16.87 11.31 -21.02
C ALA A 348 16.77 10.44 -19.75
N TYR A 349 16.32 9.20 -19.89
CA TYR A 349 16.20 8.25 -18.79
C TYR A 349 17.57 7.96 -18.17
N VAL A 350 18.57 7.59 -18.99
CA VAL A 350 19.92 7.30 -18.50
C VAL A 350 20.54 8.53 -17.83
N GLU A 351 20.35 9.74 -18.38
CA GLU A 351 20.85 10.97 -17.75
C GLU A 351 20.21 11.19 -16.36
N ALA A 352 18.89 11.10 -16.26
CA ALA A 352 18.16 11.29 -15.01
C ALA A 352 18.50 10.21 -13.97
N TYR A 353 18.57 8.94 -14.40
CA TYR A 353 18.94 7.84 -13.52
C TYR A 353 20.32 8.04 -12.93
N ARG A 354 21.32 8.40 -13.76
CA ARG A 354 22.69 8.64 -13.28
C ARG A 354 22.75 9.83 -12.33
N ARG A 355 21.99 10.91 -12.59
CA ARG A 355 21.89 12.06 -11.65
C ARG A 355 21.39 11.62 -10.27
N VAL A 356 20.35 10.79 -10.21
CA VAL A 356 19.84 10.24 -8.95
C VAL A 356 20.85 9.29 -8.31
N ALA A 357 21.41 8.36 -9.08
CA ALA A 357 22.32 7.33 -8.59
C ALA A 357 23.60 7.91 -7.99
N ASP A 358 24.25 8.85 -8.69
CA ASP A 358 25.47 9.51 -8.22
C ASP A 358 25.23 10.19 -6.85
N ALA A 359 24.09 10.88 -6.71
CA ALA A 359 23.75 11.57 -5.47
C ALA A 359 23.37 10.61 -4.34
N VAL A 360 22.58 9.56 -4.61
CA VAL A 360 22.24 8.52 -3.63
C VAL A 360 23.49 7.82 -3.13
N HIS A 361 24.39 7.44 -4.02
CA HIS A 361 25.63 6.75 -3.68
C HIS A 361 26.58 7.60 -2.83
N GLU A 362 26.60 8.91 -3.05
CA GLU A 362 27.43 9.86 -2.31
C GLU A 362 26.83 10.25 -0.94
N GLN A 363 25.52 10.49 -0.89
CA GLN A 363 24.88 11.19 0.22
C GLN A 363 24.00 10.31 1.12
N ALA A 364 23.58 9.13 0.64
CA ALA A 364 22.75 8.19 1.39
C ALA A 364 23.33 6.76 1.30
N PRO A 365 24.47 6.47 1.95
CA PRO A 365 25.22 5.22 1.76
C PRO A 365 24.49 3.95 2.25
N GLY A 366 23.45 4.08 3.07
CA GLY A 366 22.54 2.99 3.43
C GLY A 366 21.45 2.71 2.39
N SER A 367 21.51 3.42 1.25
CA SER A 367 20.57 3.30 0.14
C SER A 367 21.25 2.78 -1.13
N ALA A 368 20.58 1.85 -1.82
CA ALA A 368 21.02 1.26 -3.08
C ALA A 368 20.13 1.71 -4.25
N MET A 369 20.64 1.67 -5.47
CA MET A 369 19.90 1.95 -6.70
C MET A 369 19.48 0.67 -7.43
N MET A 370 18.20 0.56 -7.77
CA MET A 370 17.63 -0.51 -8.59
C MET A 370 17.19 0.02 -9.96
N TRP A 371 17.73 -0.59 -11.02
CA TRP A 371 17.26 -0.40 -12.39
C TRP A 371 16.30 -1.54 -12.75
N ALA A 372 15.04 -1.23 -13.03
CA ALA A 372 13.98 -2.23 -13.17
C ALA A 372 13.04 -1.95 -14.36
N PRO A 373 13.27 -2.52 -15.54
CA PRO A 373 12.31 -2.53 -16.64
C PRO A 373 11.09 -3.42 -16.37
N ASN A 374 10.06 -3.28 -17.21
CA ASN A 374 8.99 -4.26 -17.38
C ASN A 374 9.51 -5.45 -18.22
N TYR A 375 8.96 -6.65 -18.01
CA TYR A 375 9.22 -7.79 -18.90
C TYR A 375 8.99 -7.42 -20.38
N GLY A 376 9.94 -7.78 -21.25
CA GLY A 376 9.99 -7.35 -22.66
C GLY A 376 8.99 -8.04 -23.59
N GLY A 377 8.23 -9.04 -23.15
CA GLY A 377 7.21 -9.69 -23.98
C GLY A 377 6.15 -8.69 -24.44
N GLY A 378 5.92 -8.60 -25.75
CA GLY A 378 5.01 -7.61 -26.35
C GLY A 378 5.63 -6.25 -26.69
N TYR A 379 6.95 -6.07 -26.54
CA TYR A 379 7.67 -4.91 -27.08
C TYR A 379 7.39 -4.72 -28.59
N PRO A 380 7.25 -3.49 -29.13
CA PRO A 380 7.54 -2.19 -28.53
C PRO A 380 6.39 -1.56 -27.75
N PHE A 381 5.38 -2.33 -27.33
CA PHE A 381 4.21 -1.79 -26.60
C PHE A 381 3.54 -0.60 -27.31
N ALA A 382 3.30 -0.75 -28.62
CA ALA A 382 2.75 0.33 -29.45
C ALA A 382 1.36 0.79 -28.98
N GLY A 383 1.04 2.07 -29.19
CA GLY A 383 -0.25 2.67 -28.88
C GLY A 383 -0.34 3.38 -27.52
N GLY A 384 0.75 3.40 -26.73
CA GLY A 384 0.82 4.17 -25.49
C GLY A 384 1.01 5.68 -25.71
N GLN A 385 0.72 6.46 -24.69
CA GLN A 385 0.75 7.94 -24.77
C GLN A 385 2.16 8.51 -25.00
N HIS A 386 3.18 7.77 -24.62
CA HIS A 386 4.58 8.19 -24.63
C HIS A 386 5.41 7.38 -25.63
N GLU A 387 4.78 6.75 -26.63
CA GLU A 387 5.47 6.01 -27.68
C GLU A 387 6.50 6.89 -28.43
N ALA A 388 7.70 6.35 -28.65
CA ALA A 388 8.77 7.04 -29.35
C ALA A 388 8.38 7.30 -30.81
N ALA A 389 8.37 8.57 -31.21
CA ALA A 389 7.97 8.95 -32.56
C ALA A 389 9.04 8.52 -33.60
N PRO A 390 8.64 7.88 -34.73
CA PRO A 390 9.56 7.55 -35.81
C PRO A 390 10.41 8.73 -36.27
N GLY A 391 11.73 8.52 -36.36
CA GLY A 391 12.70 9.54 -36.75
C GLY A 391 13.14 10.49 -35.62
N SER A 392 12.64 10.31 -34.40
CA SER A 392 13.21 10.95 -33.20
C SER A 392 14.54 10.31 -32.79
N ALA A 393 15.31 11.01 -31.95
CA ALA A 393 16.56 10.47 -31.41
C ALA A 393 16.32 9.24 -30.53
N ASP A 394 15.23 9.24 -29.76
CA ASP A 394 14.86 8.11 -28.90
C ASP A 394 14.43 6.90 -29.74
N PHE A 395 13.64 7.09 -30.81
CA PHE A 395 13.33 6.00 -31.75
C PHE A 395 14.61 5.37 -32.33
N SER A 396 15.57 6.20 -32.76
CA SER A 396 16.85 5.68 -33.27
C SER A 396 17.72 5.00 -32.21
N ALA A 397 17.52 5.30 -30.92
CA ALA A 397 18.21 4.61 -29.83
C ALA A 397 17.54 3.27 -29.48
N LEU A 398 16.23 3.17 -29.71
CA LEU A 398 15.43 1.97 -29.49
C LEU A 398 15.46 0.98 -30.67
N ASP A 399 15.77 1.44 -31.88
CA ASP A 399 16.02 0.64 -33.08
C ASP A 399 17.44 0.05 -33.00
N THR A 400 17.57 -1.00 -32.20
CA THR A 400 18.85 -1.62 -31.82
C THR A 400 19.41 -2.53 -32.90
N ASP A 401 18.57 -3.04 -33.81
CA ASP A 401 19.03 -3.79 -34.99
C ASP A 401 19.27 -2.89 -36.22
N GLY A 402 18.75 -1.66 -36.20
CA GLY A 402 19.00 -0.62 -37.18
C GLY A 402 18.23 -0.81 -38.49
N ASP A 403 17.11 -1.54 -38.47
CA ASP A 403 16.28 -1.81 -39.64
C ASP A 403 15.27 -0.69 -39.96
N GLY A 404 15.12 0.28 -39.06
CA GLY A 404 14.22 1.42 -39.19
C GLY A 404 12.81 1.19 -38.65
N ALA A 405 12.56 0.09 -37.94
CA ALA A 405 11.29 -0.25 -37.31
C ALA A 405 11.50 -0.79 -35.89
N LEU A 406 10.71 -0.30 -34.92
CA LEU A 406 10.70 -0.90 -33.58
C LEU A 406 9.89 -2.19 -33.59
N THR A 407 10.52 -3.30 -33.23
CA THR A 407 9.89 -4.64 -33.20
C THR A 407 10.39 -5.46 -32.00
N MET A 408 9.83 -6.66 -31.80
CA MET A 408 10.33 -7.62 -30.80
C MET A 408 11.78 -8.07 -31.05
N ALA A 409 12.36 -7.80 -32.23
CA ALA A 409 13.76 -8.09 -32.50
C ALA A 409 14.72 -7.10 -31.84
N ASP A 410 14.22 -5.93 -31.43
CA ASP A 410 15.00 -4.94 -30.71
C ASP A 410 15.17 -5.31 -29.23
N ASP A 411 16.31 -4.94 -28.66
CA ASP A 411 16.57 -5.11 -27.24
C ASP A 411 15.74 -4.08 -26.43
N PRO A 412 14.73 -4.51 -25.67
CA PRO A 412 13.85 -3.61 -24.92
C PRO A 412 14.53 -3.03 -23.68
N TYR A 413 15.74 -3.48 -23.34
CA TYR A 413 16.41 -3.22 -22.08
C TYR A 413 17.69 -2.39 -22.27
N ALA A 414 18.57 -2.81 -23.18
CA ALA A 414 19.92 -2.28 -23.32
C ALA A 414 19.98 -0.75 -23.51
N PRO A 415 19.09 -0.10 -24.29
CA PRO A 415 19.10 1.37 -24.44
C PRO A 415 18.92 2.14 -23.12
N TYR A 416 18.31 1.52 -22.10
CA TYR A 416 18.03 2.16 -20.81
C TYR A 416 19.06 1.86 -19.72
N TYR A 417 20.00 0.93 -19.95
CA TYR A 417 20.92 0.51 -18.89
C TYR A 417 21.95 1.61 -18.58
N PRO A 418 21.95 2.19 -17.37
CA PRO A 418 22.72 3.41 -17.08
C PRO A 418 24.20 3.16 -16.75
N GLY A 419 24.61 1.88 -16.63
CA GLY A 419 25.98 1.46 -16.36
C GLY A 419 26.14 0.75 -15.01
N ASP A 420 27.11 -0.15 -14.92
CA ASP A 420 27.35 -0.98 -13.73
C ASP A 420 27.74 -0.14 -12.49
N ASP A 421 28.26 1.06 -12.69
CA ASP A 421 28.64 1.99 -11.60
C ASP A 421 27.42 2.67 -10.97
N ALA A 422 26.34 2.88 -11.74
CA ALA A 422 25.11 3.52 -11.26
C ALA A 422 24.09 2.53 -10.67
N VAL A 423 24.24 1.23 -10.96
CA VAL A 423 23.25 0.19 -10.62
C VAL A 423 23.78 -0.75 -9.54
N ASP A 424 23.11 -0.82 -8.39
CA ASP A 424 23.41 -1.82 -7.35
C ASP A 424 22.57 -3.09 -7.53
N TRP A 425 21.31 -2.94 -7.95
CA TRP A 425 20.35 -4.02 -8.19
C TRP A 425 19.75 -3.92 -9.59
N VAL A 426 19.53 -5.06 -10.23
CA VAL A 426 18.71 -5.12 -11.44
C VAL A 426 17.37 -5.73 -11.08
N GLY A 427 16.28 -5.19 -11.61
CA GLY A 427 14.92 -5.61 -11.30
C GLY A 427 14.13 -5.94 -12.55
N MET A 428 13.04 -6.71 -12.41
CA MET A 428 12.06 -6.83 -13.48
C MET A 428 10.65 -7.01 -12.92
N SER A 429 9.72 -6.15 -13.31
CA SER A 429 8.29 -6.38 -13.06
C SER A 429 7.84 -7.55 -13.93
N LEU A 430 7.28 -8.59 -13.30
CA LEU A 430 6.97 -9.85 -13.98
C LEU A 430 5.70 -10.47 -13.38
N TYR A 431 4.66 -10.56 -14.18
CA TYR A 431 3.32 -10.99 -13.75
C TYR A 431 2.79 -12.13 -14.62
N HIS A 432 1.85 -12.89 -14.06
CA HIS A 432 0.92 -13.66 -14.87
C HIS A 432 -0.38 -12.87 -15.09
N TRP A 433 -0.50 -12.23 -16.25
CA TRP A 433 -1.71 -11.52 -16.68
C TRP A 433 -2.79 -12.44 -17.29
N GLY A 434 -2.40 -13.65 -17.68
CA GLY A 434 -3.18 -14.56 -18.52
C GLY A 434 -2.36 -15.03 -19.71
N ASP A 435 -3.04 -15.54 -20.73
CA ASP A 435 -2.43 -16.05 -21.95
C ASP A 435 -2.44 -14.96 -23.03
N ALA A 436 -3.58 -14.37 -23.41
CA ALA A 436 -3.61 -13.40 -24.51
C ALA A 436 -4.29 -12.05 -24.18
N HIS A 437 -3.79 -10.98 -24.80
CA HIS A 437 -4.43 -9.64 -24.76
C HIS A 437 -5.72 -9.61 -25.63
N PRO A 438 -6.80 -8.91 -25.23
CA PRO A 438 -6.96 -8.10 -24.00
C PRO A 438 -7.24 -9.01 -22.81
N TRP A 439 -6.31 -9.07 -21.85
CA TRP A 439 -6.32 -10.01 -20.74
C TRP A 439 -7.59 -9.93 -19.89
N GLY A 440 -7.61 -10.69 -18.79
CA GLY A 440 -8.70 -10.64 -17.81
C GLY A 440 -9.56 -11.90 -17.77
N GLU A 441 -9.21 -12.91 -18.57
CA GLU A 441 -9.70 -14.27 -18.38
C GLU A 441 -8.94 -14.95 -17.23
N ASN A 442 -9.65 -15.81 -16.49
CA ASN A 442 -9.10 -16.55 -15.37
C ASN A 442 -8.43 -17.83 -15.90
N GLU A 443 -7.12 -17.75 -16.20
CA GLU A 443 -6.31 -18.80 -16.81
C GLU A 443 -5.22 -19.30 -15.87
N ILE A 444 -4.86 -20.59 -15.99
CA ILE A 444 -3.80 -21.18 -15.18
C ILE A 444 -2.46 -20.97 -15.92
N PRO A 445 -1.44 -20.37 -15.28
CA PRO A 445 -0.14 -20.17 -15.92
C PRO A 445 0.49 -21.50 -16.33
N GLU A 446 1.13 -21.50 -17.49
CA GLU A 446 1.83 -22.69 -17.96
C GLU A 446 3.03 -23.04 -17.05
N PRO A 447 3.37 -24.33 -16.90
CA PRO A 447 4.56 -24.73 -16.16
C PRO A 447 5.83 -24.12 -16.77
N GLY A 448 6.68 -23.53 -15.94
CA GLY A 448 7.94 -22.91 -16.34
C GLY A 448 7.81 -21.48 -16.87
N LYS A 449 6.60 -20.88 -16.89
CA LYS A 449 6.35 -19.53 -17.42
C LYS A 449 7.24 -18.48 -16.74
N PHE A 450 7.35 -18.50 -15.41
CA PHE A 450 8.18 -17.53 -14.67
C PHE A 450 9.65 -17.55 -15.12
N ALA A 451 10.27 -18.73 -15.13
CA ALA A 451 11.65 -18.89 -15.54
C ALA A 451 11.83 -18.50 -17.02
N ALA A 452 10.93 -18.95 -17.89
CA ALA A 452 11.00 -18.68 -19.31
C ALA A 452 10.88 -17.18 -19.64
N GLN A 453 10.03 -16.42 -18.93
CA GLN A 453 9.96 -14.97 -19.07
C GLN A 453 11.24 -14.29 -18.56
N LEU A 454 11.79 -14.74 -17.43
CA LEU A 454 13.03 -14.21 -16.87
C LEU A 454 14.25 -14.44 -17.77
N THR A 455 14.27 -15.54 -18.53
CA THR A 455 15.38 -15.91 -19.42
C THR A 455 15.13 -15.62 -20.90
N GLY A 456 14.01 -14.98 -21.26
CA GLY A 456 13.69 -14.68 -22.66
C GLY A 456 13.49 -15.93 -23.53
N THR A 457 12.97 -17.01 -22.95
CA THR A 457 12.70 -18.28 -23.64
C THR A 457 11.21 -18.66 -23.64
N TYR A 458 10.33 -17.72 -23.34
CA TYR A 458 8.89 -17.97 -23.30
C TYR A 458 8.35 -18.14 -24.72
N ASP A 459 7.82 -19.34 -25.00
CA ASP A 459 7.05 -19.70 -26.19
C ASP A 459 5.83 -20.48 -25.68
N GLY A 460 4.70 -19.80 -25.58
CA GLY A 460 3.53 -20.29 -24.86
C GLY A 460 2.21 -19.74 -25.40
N ALA A 461 1.16 -19.87 -24.60
CA ALA A 461 -0.19 -19.45 -24.96
C ALA A 461 -0.29 -17.94 -25.22
N GLY A 462 0.60 -17.14 -24.62
CA GLY A 462 0.73 -15.70 -24.88
C GLY A 462 1.59 -15.28 -26.05
N GLY A 463 2.14 -16.25 -26.79
CA GLY A 463 2.96 -16.01 -27.96
C GLY A 463 4.41 -16.45 -27.78
N ASP A 464 5.20 -16.16 -28.81
CA ASP A 464 6.63 -16.44 -28.87
C ASP A 464 7.41 -15.16 -28.56
N ASP A 465 7.92 -15.10 -27.33
CA ASP A 465 8.77 -14.02 -26.83
C ASP A 465 10.26 -14.41 -26.87
N SER A 466 10.64 -15.45 -27.61
CA SER A 466 12.04 -15.92 -27.67
C SER A 466 13.03 -14.94 -28.31
N ALA A 467 12.51 -13.84 -28.89
CA ALA A 467 13.32 -12.71 -29.34
C ALA A 467 13.75 -11.78 -28.19
N VAL A 468 13.06 -11.82 -27.04
CA VAL A 468 13.41 -11.03 -25.85
C VAL A 468 14.75 -11.52 -25.30
N PRO A 469 15.71 -10.62 -25.00
CA PRO A 469 17.00 -11.01 -24.43
C PRO A 469 16.85 -11.70 -23.07
N ASP A 470 17.76 -12.64 -22.78
CA ASP A 470 17.89 -13.29 -21.47
C ASP A 470 18.35 -12.27 -20.41
N PHE A 471 17.37 -11.68 -19.71
CA PHE A 471 17.61 -10.64 -18.72
C PHE A 471 18.49 -11.15 -17.57
N TYR A 472 18.25 -12.37 -17.11
CA TYR A 472 18.97 -12.93 -15.98
C TYR A 472 20.44 -13.22 -16.31
N ALA A 473 20.72 -13.84 -17.46
CA ALA A 473 22.09 -14.10 -17.89
C ALA A 473 22.85 -12.79 -18.17
N GLU A 474 22.21 -11.82 -18.82
CA GLU A 474 22.78 -10.53 -19.16
C GLU A 474 23.09 -9.68 -17.92
N TYR A 475 22.06 -9.40 -17.12
CA TYR A 475 22.13 -8.40 -16.06
C TYR A 475 22.44 -9.00 -14.69
N GLY A 476 22.00 -10.22 -14.43
CA GLY A 476 22.27 -10.94 -13.19
C GLY A 476 23.65 -11.61 -13.17
N GLU A 477 23.89 -12.54 -14.09
CA GLU A 477 25.10 -13.36 -14.10
C GLU A 477 26.31 -12.62 -14.67
N ARG A 478 26.20 -12.13 -15.91
CA ARG A 478 27.35 -11.56 -16.62
C ARG A 478 27.85 -10.26 -15.99
N ARG A 479 26.93 -9.40 -15.54
CA ARG A 479 27.26 -8.15 -14.82
C ARG A 479 27.43 -8.35 -13.31
N GLY A 480 27.11 -9.53 -12.79
CA GLY A 480 27.23 -9.87 -11.38
C GLY A 480 26.30 -9.06 -10.46
N LYS A 481 25.14 -8.61 -10.96
CA LYS A 481 24.18 -7.84 -10.17
C LYS A 481 23.20 -8.77 -9.45
N PRO A 482 22.80 -8.45 -8.20
CA PRO A 482 21.65 -9.09 -7.59
C PRO A 482 20.38 -8.72 -8.37
N VAL A 483 19.60 -9.74 -8.70
CA VAL A 483 18.33 -9.66 -9.43
C VAL A 483 17.19 -9.61 -8.42
N GLY A 484 16.29 -8.65 -8.60
CA GLY A 484 15.04 -8.55 -7.87
C GLY A 484 13.83 -8.72 -8.79
N ILE A 485 12.78 -9.33 -8.28
CA ILE A 485 11.43 -9.21 -8.85
C ILE A 485 10.70 -8.21 -7.94
N PRO A 486 10.79 -6.89 -8.21
CA PRO A 486 10.17 -5.87 -7.36
C PRO A 486 8.65 -5.98 -7.34
N GLU A 487 8.06 -6.65 -8.33
CA GLU A 487 6.63 -6.85 -8.47
C GLU A 487 6.32 -8.15 -9.22
N THR A 488 5.53 -9.02 -8.59
CA THR A 488 4.92 -10.18 -9.23
C THR A 488 3.61 -10.58 -8.56
N ALA A 489 2.65 -11.03 -9.35
CA ALA A 489 1.43 -11.69 -8.90
C ALA A 489 0.78 -12.43 -10.08
N ALA A 490 -0.33 -13.11 -9.80
CA ALA A 490 -1.16 -13.74 -10.82
C ALA A 490 -2.57 -13.15 -10.81
N LEU A 491 -3.04 -12.80 -11.99
CA LEU A 491 -4.32 -12.15 -12.20
C LEU A 491 -5.45 -13.09 -11.79
N TYR A 492 -6.39 -12.56 -11.00
CA TYR A 492 -7.71 -13.15 -10.84
C TYR A 492 -8.76 -12.07 -10.99
N ASN A 493 -9.64 -12.23 -11.97
CA ASN A 493 -10.75 -11.33 -12.21
C ASN A 493 -12.03 -11.93 -11.60
N PRO A 494 -12.54 -11.39 -10.47
CA PRO A 494 -13.74 -11.91 -9.82
C PRO A 494 -15.02 -11.65 -10.62
N ALA A 495 -14.98 -10.80 -11.65
CA ALA A 495 -16.14 -10.47 -12.48
C ALA A 495 -16.41 -11.49 -13.59
N VAL A 496 -15.50 -12.45 -13.83
CA VAL A 496 -15.61 -13.43 -14.91
C VAL A 496 -15.44 -14.87 -14.41
N GLY A 497 -15.93 -15.83 -15.20
CA GLY A 497 -15.70 -17.25 -14.95
C GLY A 497 -14.35 -17.72 -15.50
N GLY A 498 -13.94 -18.94 -15.17
CA GLY A 498 -12.71 -19.56 -15.65
C GLY A 498 -12.12 -20.51 -14.61
N ALA A 499 -10.80 -20.59 -14.55
CA ALA A 499 -10.10 -21.33 -13.52
C ALA A 499 -10.34 -20.75 -12.12
N ASP A 500 -10.20 -21.60 -11.12
CA ASP A 500 -10.34 -21.24 -9.71
C ASP A 500 -9.18 -20.34 -9.26
N GLU A 501 -9.47 -19.33 -8.46
CA GLU A 501 -8.49 -18.35 -7.98
C GLU A 501 -7.27 -19.02 -7.31
N LEU A 502 -7.51 -19.99 -6.41
CA LEU A 502 -6.42 -20.69 -5.73
C LEU A 502 -5.60 -21.51 -6.73
N ALA A 503 -6.24 -22.13 -7.73
CA ALA A 503 -5.52 -22.88 -8.74
C ALA A 503 -4.58 -21.99 -9.58
N ILE A 504 -5.03 -20.80 -9.96
CA ILE A 504 -4.25 -19.82 -10.73
C ILE A 504 -3.07 -19.32 -9.88
N LYS A 505 -3.36 -18.77 -8.71
CA LYS A 505 -2.33 -18.17 -7.84
C LYS A 505 -1.32 -19.22 -7.37
N ARG A 506 -1.77 -20.44 -7.03
CA ARG A 506 -0.88 -21.54 -6.64
C ARG A 506 0.00 -22.06 -7.76
N ALA A 507 -0.53 -22.11 -8.99
CA ALA A 507 0.29 -22.46 -10.14
C ALA A 507 1.37 -21.40 -10.42
N TRP A 508 1.11 -20.12 -10.13
CA TRP A 508 2.12 -19.06 -10.27
C TRP A 508 3.15 -19.08 -9.14
N TRP A 509 2.71 -18.96 -7.88
CA TRP A 509 3.64 -18.89 -6.75
C TRP A 509 4.43 -20.19 -6.58
N GLY A 510 3.88 -21.33 -7.00
CA GLY A 510 4.59 -22.61 -7.03
C GLY A 510 5.78 -22.63 -7.99
N GLN A 511 5.81 -21.76 -8.99
CA GLN A 511 6.97 -21.58 -9.89
C GLN A 511 7.91 -20.49 -9.37
N VAL A 512 7.36 -19.38 -8.88
CA VAL A 512 8.13 -18.24 -8.33
C VAL A 512 8.92 -18.63 -7.08
N PHE A 513 8.35 -19.49 -6.23
CA PHE A 513 8.95 -19.94 -4.98
C PHE A 513 9.37 -21.42 -5.00
N ASP A 514 9.60 -21.99 -6.19
CA ASP A 514 10.06 -23.39 -6.31
C ASP A 514 11.41 -23.60 -5.58
N GLU A 515 11.61 -24.79 -5.02
CA GLU A 515 12.84 -25.15 -4.29
C GLU A 515 14.11 -25.12 -5.17
N SER A 516 13.95 -25.20 -6.49
CA SER A 516 15.06 -25.07 -7.45
C SER A 516 15.57 -23.63 -7.60
N ILE A 517 14.76 -22.62 -7.29
CA ILE A 517 15.07 -21.20 -7.57
C ILE A 517 16.44 -20.76 -7.03
N PRO A 518 16.84 -21.05 -5.77
CA PRO A 518 18.15 -20.66 -5.27
C PRO A 518 19.34 -21.33 -5.98
N HIS A 519 19.11 -22.50 -6.60
CA HIS A 519 20.11 -23.24 -7.37
C HIS A 519 20.19 -22.77 -8.82
N ASP A 520 19.04 -22.62 -9.47
CA ASP A 520 18.94 -22.27 -10.89
C ASP A 520 19.15 -20.77 -11.11
N PHE A 521 18.69 -19.95 -10.16
CA PHE A 521 18.81 -18.49 -10.20
C PHE A 521 19.49 -17.94 -8.94
N PRO A 522 20.78 -18.28 -8.68
CA PRO A 522 21.48 -17.86 -7.47
C PRO A 522 21.59 -16.33 -7.30
N GLN A 523 21.48 -15.54 -8.37
CA GLN A 523 21.46 -14.08 -8.34
C GLN A 523 20.06 -13.52 -8.08
N LEU A 524 19.01 -14.33 -8.02
CA LEU A 524 17.69 -13.89 -7.57
C LEU A 524 17.70 -13.70 -6.05
N LYS A 525 17.63 -12.44 -5.62
CA LYS A 525 17.91 -12.02 -4.23
C LYS A 525 16.76 -11.25 -3.58
N MET A 526 15.73 -10.89 -4.34
CA MET A 526 14.52 -10.24 -3.84
C MET A 526 13.32 -10.67 -4.69
N ILE A 527 12.20 -11.01 -4.06
CA ILE A 527 10.93 -11.29 -4.74
C ILE A 527 9.82 -10.64 -3.94
N SER A 528 9.09 -9.71 -4.55
CA SER A 528 8.03 -8.94 -3.91
C SER A 528 6.68 -9.26 -4.52
N TRP A 529 5.76 -9.78 -3.71
CA TRP A 529 4.40 -10.07 -4.15
C TRP A 529 3.56 -8.79 -4.24
N PHE A 530 2.78 -8.63 -5.31
CA PHE A 530 1.86 -7.52 -5.50
C PHE A 530 0.52 -7.79 -4.80
N GLU A 531 0.32 -7.19 -3.62
CA GLU A 531 -0.80 -7.47 -2.70
C GLU A 531 -1.90 -6.40 -2.80
N TRP A 532 -2.41 -6.20 -4.02
CA TRP A 532 -3.49 -5.25 -4.30
C TRP A 532 -4.77 -5.94 -4.77
N ASP A 533 -5.90 -5.39 -4.36
CA ASP A 533 -7.21 -5.64 -4.96
C ASP A 533 -7.66 -4.31 -5.55
N LYS A 534 -7.56 -4.17 -6.88
CA LYS A 534 -7.77 -2.89 -7.56
C LYS A 534 -8.39 -3.06 -8.94
N HIS A 535 -8.84 -1.94 -9.50
CA HIS A 535 -9.23 -1.86 -10.90
C HIS A 535 -7.98 -1.74 -11.76
N GLU A 536 -7.82 -2.62 -12.74
CA GLU A 536 -6.75 -2.56 -13.73
C GLU A 536 -7.24 -1.94 -15.02
N VAL A 537 -6.47 -0.99 -15.55
CA VAL A 537 -6.83 -0.25 -16.76
C VAL A 537 -6.65 -1.09 -18.01
N GLU A 538 -5.74 -2.07 -17.95
CA GLU A 538 -5.35 -2.99 -19.02
C GLU A 538 -6.52 -3.90 -19.43
N ILE A 539 -7.39 -4.26 -18.47
CA ILE A 539 -8.56 -5.11 -18.69
C ILE A 539 -9.88 -4.36 -18.48
N ASP A 540 -9.81 -3.08 -18.09
CA ASP A 540 -10.93 -2.26 -17.64
C ASP A 540 -11.85 -3.00 -16.64
N GLY A 541 -11.27 -3.56 -15.58
CA GLY A 541 -12.00 -4.40 -14.65
C GLY A 541 -11.29 -4.63 -13.31
N PRO A 542 -11.98 -5.24 -12.33
CA PRO A 542 -11.38 -5.57 -11.05
C PRO A 542 -10.39 -6.74 -11.20
N VAL A 543 -9.26 -6.66 -10.51
CA VAL A 543 -8.31 -7.75 -10.36
C VAL A 543 -7.91 -7.88 -8.90
N ASP A 544 -8.05 -9.09 -8.37
CA ASP A 544 -7.54 -9.47 -7.05
C ASP A 544 -6.17 -10.15 -7.20
N TRP A 545 -5.10 -9.41 -6.91
CA TRP A 545 -3.73 -9.92 -6.88
C TRP A 545 -3.33 -10.50 -5.52
N THR A 546 -4.18 -10.34 -4.51
CA THR A 546 -3.84 -10.58 -3.10
C THR A 546 -3.70 -12.06 -2.78
N THR A 547 -2.85 -12.38 -1.82
CA THR A 547 -2.74 -13.73 -1.25
C THR A 547 -3.39 -13.80 0.13
N THR A 548 -3.62 -12.66 0.78
CA THR A 548 -4.06 -12.61 2.18
C THR A 548 -5.52 -12.22 2.41
N ASN A 549 -6.26 -11.78 1.37
CA ASN A 549 -7.68 -11.40 1.53
C ASN A 549 -8.59 -12.59 1.85
N SER A 550 -8.32 -13.75 1.25
CA SER A 550 -9.10 -14.97 1.46
C SER A 550 -8.37 -15.92 2.43
N PRO A 551 -9.00 -16.37 3.54
CA PRO A 551 -8.36 -17.33 4.45
C PRO A 551 -7.88 -18.60 3.75
N ALA A 552 -8.64 -19.11 2.78
CA ALA A 552 -8.27 -20.33 2.06
C ALA A 552 -7.00 -20.14 1.21
N ILE A 553 -6.86 -18.98 0.56
CA ILE A 553 -5.70 -18.65 -0.27
C ILE A 553 -4.50 -18.36 0.61
N ARG A 554 -4.69 -17.56 1.67
CA ARG A 554 -3.67 -17.23 2.66
C ARG A 554 -3.08 -18.48 3.29
N ASP A 555 -3.92 -19.40 3.75
CA ASP A 555 -3.48 -20.62 4.42
C ASP A 555 -2.70 -21.52 3.45
N ALA A 556 -3.14 -21.62 2.18
CA ALA A 556 -2.43 -22.36 1.15
C ALA A 556 -1.09 -21.71 0.79
N PHE A 557 -1.07 -20.39 0.61
CA PHE A 557 0.13 -19.62 0.32
C PHE A 557 1.17 -19.78 1.43
N THR A 558 0.75 -19.59 2.69
CA THR A 558 1.64 -19.69 3.86
C THR A 558 2.25 -21.08 3.99
N VAL A 559 1.47 -22.14 3.71
CA VAL A 559 1.97 -23.53 3.74
C VAL A 559 2.97 -23.81 2.62
N ASP A 560 2.82 -23.17 1.46
CA ASP A 560 3.67 -23.41 0.29
C ASP A 560 4.94 -22.55 0.28
N LEU A 561 5.08 -21.57 1.18
CA LEU A 561 6.28 -20.73 1.25
C LEU A 561 7.51 -21.53 1.69
N PRO A 562 8.64 -21.45 0.97
CA PRO A 562 9.82 -22.25 1.27
C PRO A 562 10.73 -21.61 2.33
N ASP A 563 11.50 -22.44 3.03
CA ASP A 563 12.42 -22.03 4.10
C ASP A 563 13.64 -21.24 3.59
N TRP A 564 13.89 -21.23 2.28
CA TRP A 564 14.99 -20.45 1.70
C TRP A 564 14.69 -18.95 1.62
N LEU A 565 13.43 -18.54 1.75
CA LEU A 565 13.07 -17.13 1.82
C LEU A 565 13.60 -16.48 3.09
N ARG A 566 13.94 -15.20 2.97
CA ARG A 566 14.44 -14.36 4.05
C ARG A 566 13.38 -13.35 4.44
N TRP A 567 13.02 -13.39 5.71
CA TRP A 567 12.00 -12.56 6.34
C TRP A 567 12.61 -11.35 7.07
N GLY A 568 11.75 -10.42 7.48
CA GLY A 568 12.09 -9.32 8.37
C GLY A 568 12.47 -9.81 9.78
N PRO A 569 13.00 -8.93 10.64
CA PRO A 569 13.40 -9.27 12.00
C PRO A 569 12.20 -9.68 12.87
N GLU A 570 12.41 -10.65 13.76
CA GLU A 570 11.39 -11.10 14.73
C GLU A 570 11.03 -10.02 15.76
N GLU A 571 11.98 -9.14 16.10
CA GLU A 571 11.80 -8.05 17.06
C GLU A 571 11.96 -6.69 16.38
N SER A 572 11.13 -5.73 16.77
CA SER A 572 11.24 -4.32 16.35
C SER A 572 12.46 -3.64 16.99
N CYS A 573 12.91 -2.54 16.42
CA CYS A 573 14.05 -1.77 16.94
C CYS A 573 13.76 -0.27 17.06
N THR A 574 14.60 0.42 17.84
CA THR A 574 14.55 1.88 18.05
C THR A 574 15.67 2.59 17.27
N PRO A 575 15.45 3.82 16.78
CA PRO A 575 16.50 4.60 16.13
C PRO A 575 17.71 4.82 17.03
N ALA A 576 18.91 4.92 16.45
CA ALA A 576 20.11 5.23 17.21
C ALA A 576 20.04 6.67 17.78
N GLY A 577 20.06 6.82 19.11
CA GLY A 577 20.09 8.13 19.78
C GLY A 577 18.74 8.73 20.17
N SER A 578 17.67 7.91 20.20
CA SER A 578 16.33 8.29 20.71
C SER A 578 16.31 8.59 22.21
#